data_AF-A0A7H0GGX8-F1
#
_entry.id   AF-A0A7H0GGX8-F1
#
_cell.length_a   1.000
_cell.length_b   1.000
_cell.length_c   1.000
_cell.angle_alpha   90.00
_cell.angle_beta   90.00
_cell.angle_gamma   90.00
#
_symmetry.space_group_name_H-M   'P 1'
#
loop_
_entity.id
_entity.type
_entity.pdbx_description
1 polymer ?
#
loop_
_entity_poly.entity_id
_entity_poly.type
_entity_poly.pdbx_seq_one_letter_code
_entity_poly.pdbx_strand_id
1 'polypeptide(L)'
;MDWNEFETDVFQAAKRLFSKVMNENKDSKFYAFALYTDSDCFTVIPAANTLEAYEEKIASENVNDPMDLAYYKWSTSEWKFEIGGDEKLNGVNKKLRAQSLQAAEKGVFEEFKKQMHSSMINALLLLKNSDCFEGVLTFCCL
;
A
#
# COMPACT_ATOMS: atom_id res chain seq x y z
N MET A 1 -5.57 -5.63 -19.44
CA MET A 1 -6.57 -5.88 -18.38
C MET A 1 -7.59 -4.75 -18.35
N ASP A 2 -8.74 -4.95 -17.71
CA ASP A 2 -9.67 -3.87 -17.40
C ASP A 2 -9.15 -3.09 -16.18
N TRP A 3 -8.79 -1.83 -16.38
CA TRP A 3 -8.23 -0.97 -15.34
C TRP A 3 -9.28 -0.49 -14.34
N ASN A 4 -10.55 -0.36 -14.75
CA ASN A 4 -11.63 0.05 -13.86
C ASN A 4 -11.99 -1.10 -12.89
N GLU A 5 -12.03 -2.34 -13.41
CA GLU A 5 -12.19 -3.53 -12.56
C GLU A 5 -11.04 -3.63 -11.55
N PHE A 6 -9.80 -3.43 -12.02
CA PHE A 6 -8.62 -3.46 -11.17
C PHE A 6 -8.63 -2.41 -10.06
N GLU A 7 -8.92 -1.15 -10.40
CA GLU A 7 -9.04 -0.07 -9.43
C GLU A 7 -10.10 -0.38 -8.37
N THR A 8 -11.26 -0.88 -8.79
CA THR A 8 -12.35 -1.29 -7.90
C THR A 8 -11.92 -2.43 -6.98
N ASP A 9 -11.26 -3.46 -7.51
CA ASP A 9 -10.80 -4.61 -6.75
C ASP A 9 -9.74 -4.20 -5.70
N VAL A 10 -8.78 -3.34 -6.10
CA VAL A 10 -7.75 -2.80 -5.20
C VAL A 10 -8.39 -1.96 -4.10
N PHE A 11 -9.32 -1.05 -4.44
CA PHE A 11 -10.06 -0.25 -3.47
C PHE A 11 -10.78 -1.14 -2.45
N GLN A 12 -11.55 -2.13 -2.90
CA GLN A 12 -12.32 -3.01 -2.02
C GLN A 12 -11.42 -3.90 -1.15
N ALA A 13 -10.30 -4.37 -1.70
CA ALA A 13 -9.32 -5.16 -0.95
C ALA A 13 -8.64 -4.32 0.13
N ALA A 14 -8.10 -3.16 -0.24
CA ALA A 14 -7.43 -2.25 0.68
C ALA A 14 -8.39 -1.75 1.78
N LYS A 15 -9.62 -1.36 1.43
CA LYS A 15 -10.64 -0.93 2.40
C LYS A 15 -10.87 -2.00 3.47
N ARG A 16 -11.08 -3.24 3.05
CA ARG A 16 -11.31 -4.39 3.95
C ARG A 16 -10.09 -4.65 4.83
N LEU A 17 -8.91 -4.71 4.23
CA LEU A 17 -7.66 -5.05 4.91
C LEU A 17 -7.27 -3.99 5.95
N PHE A 18 -7.31 -2.71 5.56
CA PHE A 18 -7.08 -1.60 6.49
C PHE A 18 -8.13 -1.55 7.60
N SER A 19 -9.42 -1.72 7.26
CA SER A 19 -10.48 -1.78 8.29
C SER A 19 -10.25 -2.91 9.29
N LYS A 20 -9.77 -4.08 8.83
CA LYS A 20 -9.42 -5.20 9.69
C LYS A 20 -8.28 -4.82 10.64
N VAL A 21 -7.19 -4.28 10.12
CA VAL A 21 -6.02 -3.89 10.93
C VAL A 21 -6.36 -2.79 11.93
N MET A 22 -7.15 -1.79 11.54
CA MET A 22 -7.63 -0.75 12.47
C MET A 22 -8.49 -1.35 13.59
N ASN A 23 -9.38 -2.30 13.26
CA ASN A 23 -10.23 -2.95 14.25
C ASN A 23 -9.46 -3.89 15.20
N GLU A 24 -8.37 -4.49 14.74
CA GLU A 24 -7.49 -5.32 15.57
C GLU A 24 -6.54 -4.48 16.44
N ASN A 25 -6.37 -3.19 16.13
CA ASN A 25 -5.44 -2.26 16.79
C ASN A 25 -6.13 -0.93 17.16
N LYS A 26 -7.33 -0.99 17.74
CA LYS A 26 -8.19 0.19 17.99
C LYS A 26 -7.56 1.27 18.87
N ASP A 27 -6.64 0.89 19.74
CA ASP A 27 -5.96 1.81 20.65
C ASP A 27 -4.68 2.42 20.04
N SER A 28 -4.27 1.98 18.84
CA SER A 28 -3.07 2.47 18.17
C SER A 28 -3.34 3.73 17.36
N LYS A 29 -2.35 4.63 17.30
CA LYS A 29 -2.43 5.88 16.53
C LYS A 29 -1.87 5.67 15.14
N PHE A 30 -2.72 5.22 14.22
CA PHE A 30 -2.37 5.13 12.80
C PHE A 30 -2.09 6.52 12.22
N TYR A 31 -0.94 6.69 11.56
CA TYR A 31 -0.59 7.96 10.91
C TYR A 31 -0.47 7.86 9.40
N ALA A 32 -0.31 6.65 8.84
CA ALA A 32 -0.16 6.44 7.41
C ALA A 32 -0.71 5.10 6.96
N PHE A 33 -1.27 5.11 5.76
CA PHE A 33 -1.64 3.93 4.97
C PHE A 33 -1.05 4.08 3.56
N ALA A 34 -0.61 2.99 2.95
CA ALA A 34 0.00 3.02 1.63
C ALA A 34 -0.41 1.81 0.80
N LEU A 35 -0.37 1.98 -0.52
CA LEU A 35 -0.29 0.87 -1.46
C LEU A 35 1.06 0.97 -2.13
N TYR A 36 1.87 -0.08 -2.12
CA TYR A 36 3.14 -0.09 -2.85
C TYR A 36 3.23 -1.30 -3.75
N THR A 37 4.16 -1.25 -4.70
CA THR A 37 4.44 -2.33 -5.63
C THR A 37 5.94 -2.60 -5.72
N ASP A 38 6.29 -3.82 -6.11
CA ASP A 38 7.65 -4.13 -6.57
C ASP A 38 7.96 -3.46 -7.92
N SER A 39 9.25 -3.41 -8.27
CA SER A 39 9.74 -2.80 -9.52
C SER A 39 9.13 -3.42 -10.78
N ASP A 40 8.79 -4.71 -10.69
CA ASP A 40 8.25 -5.53 -11.77
C ASP A 40 6.71 -5.45 -11.84
N CYS A 41 6.07 -4.66 -10.97
CA CYS A 41 4.64 -4.45 -10.96
C CYS A 41 3.84 -5.76 -10.81
N PHE A 42 4.36 -6.73 -10.05
CA PHE A 42 3.70 -8.02 -9.85
C PHE A 42 2.64 -7.98 -8.75
N THR A 43 2.80 -7.09 -7.79
CA THR A 43 1.96 -7.07 -6.59
C THR A 43 1.53 -5.67 -6.20
N VAL A 44 0.32 -5.54 -5.68
CA VAL A 44 -0.08 -4.42 -4.84
C VAL A 44 -0.10 -4.92 -3.40
N ILE A 45 0.62 -4.22 -2.54
CA ILE A 45 0.71 -4.55 -1.12
C ILE A 45 0.22 -3.35 -0.30
N PRO A 46 -0.87 -3.51 0.46
CA PRO A 46 -1.29 -2.53 1.45
C PRO A 46 -0.35 -2.54 2.65
N ALA A 47 0.05 -1.35 3.09
CA ALA A 47 0.85 -1.16 4.29
C ALA A 47 0.25 -0.08 5.19
N ALA A 48 0.55 -0.15 6.48
CA ALA A 48 0.15 0.86 7.45
C ALA A 48 1.20 1.01 8.53
N ASN A 49 1.20 2.16 9.21
CA ASN A 49 2.01 2.33 10.40
C ASN A 49 1.34 3.17 11.48
N THR A 50 1.82 2.96 12.70
CA THR A 50 1.37 3.62 13.92
C THR A 50 2.51 4.39 14.55
N LEU A 51 2.19 5.44 15.31
CA LEU A 51 3.22 6.22 16.01
C LEU A 51 3.99 5.34 16.98
N GLU A 52 3.29 4.45 17.69
CA GLU A 52 3.85 3.53 18.66
C GLU A 52 4.89 2.60 18.00
N ALA A 53 4.55 2.03 16.84
CA ALA A 53 5.46 1.13 16.12
C ALA A 53 6.70 1.86 15.56
N TYR A 54 6.52 3.10 15.10
CA TYR A 54 7.64 3.92 14.66
C TYR A 54 8.59 4.24 15.83
N GLU A 55 8.05 4.70 16.96
CA GLU A 55 8.81 5.02 18.18
C GLU A 55 9.55 3.79 18.74
N GLU A 56 8.88 2.64 18.80
CA GLU A 56 9.47 1.37 19.21
C GLU A 56 10.65 1.00 18.30
N LYS A 57 10.47 1.10 16.98
CA LYS A 57 11.50 0.73 16.01
C LYS A 57 12.74 1.61 16.11
N ILE A 58 12.58 2.95 16.06
CA ILE A 58 13.72 3.87 16.15
C ILE A 58 14.47 3.77 17.48
N ALA A 59 13.76 3.49 18.58
CA ALA A 59 14.39 3.29 19.89
C ALA A 59 15.19 1.98 19.93
N SER A 60 14.63 0.89 19.38
CA SER A 60 15.27 -0.43 19.36
C SER A 60 16.54 -0.45 18.50
N GLU A 61 16.55 0.32 17.41
CA GLU A 61 17.67 0.40 16.46
C GLU A 61 18.59 1.60 16.73
N ASN A 62 18.34 2.36 17.81
CA ASN A 62 19.11 3.54 18.21
C ASN A 62 19.27 4.58 17.08
N VAL A 63 18.20 4.80 16.33
CA VAL A 63 18.15 5.74 15.21
C VAL A 63 18.01 7.16 15.74
N ASN A 64 19.03 7.98 15.51
CA ASN A 64 19.08 9.35 16.03
C ASN A 64 19.38 10.40 14.93
N ASP A 65 19.80 9.96 13.75
CA ASP A 65 20.05 10.87 12.62
C ASP A 65 18.72 11.35 12.01
N PRO A 66 18.54 12.66 11.74
CA PRO A 66 17.31 13.19 11.18
C PRO A 66 16.87 12.58 9.84
N MET A 67 17.81 12.21 8.97
CA MET A 67 17.50 11.58 7.68
C MET A 67 17.03 10.15 7.89
N ASP A 68 17.68 9.41 8.78
CA ASP A 68 17.25 8.06 9.13
C ASP A 68 15.88 8.09 9.81
N LEU A 69 15.65 9.02 10.76
CA LEU A 69 14.34 9.20 11.38
C LEU A 69 13.23 9.46 10.35
N ALA A 70 13.51 10.23 9.30
CA ALA A 70 12.57 10.45 8.20
C ALA A 70 12.36 9.19 7.35
N TYR A 71 13.43 8.45 7.05
CA TYR A 71 13.36 7.19 6.32
C TYR A 71 12.49 6.16 7.05
N TYR A 72 12.72 5.93 8.35
CA TYR A 72 11.91 5.02 9.16
C TYR A 72 10.44 5.45 9.25
N LYS A 73 10.18 6.76 9.19
CA LYS A 73 8.81 7.28 9.26
C LYS A 73 8.05 7.08 7.95
N TRP A 74 8.71 7.20 6.80
CA TRP A 74 8.03 7.31 5.50
C TRP A 74 8.32 6.17 4.52
N SER A 75 9.27 5.28 4.81
CA SER A 75 9.52 4.08 4.01
C SER A 75 8.66 2.92 4.48
N THR A 76 7.83 2.37 3.59
CA THR A 76 6.97 1.21 3.89
C THR A 76 7.76 -0.03 4.28
N SER A 77 9.01 -0.16 3.83
CA SER A 77 9.93 -1.24 4.26
C SER A 77 10.14 -1.26 5.77
N GLU A 78 9.99 -0.10 6.43
CA GLU A 78 10.23 0.02 7.85
C GLU A 78 8.95 -0.11 8.69
N TRP A 79 7.78 -0.14 8.06
CA TRP A 79 6.50 -0.10 8.74
C TRP A 79 6.12 -1.45 9.35
N LYS A 80 5.36 -1.41 10.45
CA LYS A 80 4.97 -2.62 11.18
C LYS A 80 3.94 -3.47 10.43
N PHE A 81 3.03 -2.84 9.70
CA PHE A 81 1.92 -3.56 9.07
C PHE A 81 2.13 -3.66 7.58
N GLU A 82 2.69 -4.78 7.12
CA GLU A 82 2.55 -5.26 5.74
C GLU A 82 1.32 -6.19 5.68
N ILE A 83 0.29 -5.78 4.96
CA ILE A 83 -1.05 -6.36 5.10
C ILE A 83 -1.33 -7.27 3.91
N GLY A 84 -0.86 -8.51 4.02
CA GLY A 84 -1.07 -9.59 3.03
C GLY A 84 -2.19 -10.57 3.38
N GLY A 85 -2.25 -11.68 2.63
CA GLY A 85 -3.07 -12.84 2.97
C GLY A 85 -4.54 -12.80 2.54
N ASP A 86 -4.95 -11.77 1.80
CA ASP A 86 -6.31 -11.67 1.30
C ASP A 86 -6.50 -12.41 -0.05
N GLU A 87 -7.46 -13.33 -0.12
CA GLU A 87 -7.68 -14.15 -1.33
C GLU A 87 -8.04 -13.32 -2.56
N LYS A 88 -8.80 -12.23 -2.39
CA LYS A 88 -9.18 -11.37 -3.52
C LYS A 88 -7.98 -10.59 -4.02
N LEU A 89 -7.19 -10.01 -3.12
CA LEU A 89 -5.94 -9.31 -3.48
C LEU A 89 -4.93 -10.27 -4.11
N ASN A 90 -4.83 -11.51 -3.63
CA ASN A 90 -4.01 -12.55 -4.24
C ASN A 90 -4.48 -12.86 -5.68
N GLY A 91 -5.79 -12.85 -5.93
CA GLY A 91 -6.36 -12.97 -7.28
C GLY A 91 -5.95 -11.80 -8.18
N VAL A 92 -6.02 -10.57 -7.67
CA VAL A 92 -5.56 -9.35 -8.35
C VAL A 92 -4.07 -9.44 -8.68
N ASN A 93 -3.23 -9.81 -7.72
CA ASN A 93 -1.78 -9.92 -7.90
C ASN A 93 -1.40 -11.00 -8.94
N LYS A 94 -2.14 -12.11 -9.00
CA LYS A 94 -1.96 -13.12 -10.08
C LYS A 94 -2.26 -12.53 -11.46
N LYS A 95 -3.34 -11.75 -11.60
CA LYS A 95 -3.67 -11.05 -12.86
C LYS A 95 -2.58 -10.03 -13.21
N LEU A 96 -2.13 -9.23 -12.25
CA LEU A 96 -1.06 -8.24 -12.42
C LEU A 96 0.23 -8.88 -12.93
N ARG A 97 0.71 -9.93 -12.27
CA ARG A 97 1.93 -10.64 -12.69
C ARG A 97 1.86 -11.11 -14.14
N ALA A 98 0.74 -11.72 -14.54
CA ALA A 98 0.57 -12.18 -15.92
C ALA A 98 0.56 -11.02 -16.93
N GLN A 99 -0.08 -9.90 -16.59
CA GLN A 99 -0.15 -8.72 -17.44
C GLN A 99 1.19 -7.97 -17.52
N SER A 100 1.93 -7.88 -16.41
CA SER A 100 3.27 -7.30 -16.35
C SER A 100 4.23 -8.06 -17.28
N LEU A 101 4.28 -9.39 -17.16
CA LEU A 101 5.12 -10.22 -18.04
C LEU A 101 4.76 -10.04 -19.51
N GLN A 102 3.46 -10.04 -19.83
CA GLN A 102 2.99 -9.80 -21.19
C GLN A 102 3.36 -8.39 -21.71
N ALA A 103 3.30 -7.36 -20.85
CA ALA A 103 3.66 -6.00 -21.20
C ALA A 103 5.16 -5.87 -21.46
N ALA A 104 5.99 -6.54 -20.66
CA ALA A 104 7.43 -6.62 -20.86
C ALA A 104 7.78 -7.32 -22.19
N GLU A 105 7.18 -8.46 -22.49
CA GLU A 105 7.35 -9.18 -23.76
C GLU A 105 6.97 -8.33 -24.98
N LYS A 106 5.96 -7.48 -24.84
CA LYS A 106 5.48 -6.58 -25.90
C LYS A 106 6.22 -5.24 -25.96
N GLY A 107 7.17 -4.98 -25.06
CA GLY A 107 7.91 -3.72 -25.00
C GLY A 107 7.07 -2.51 -24.56
N VAL A 108 5.96 -2.73 -23.85
CA VAL A 108 5.03 -1.68 -23.38
C VAL A 108 4.94 -1.62 -21.85
N PHE A 109 5.95 -2.14 -21.15
CA PHE A 109 5.97 -2.22 -19.69
C PHE A 109 5.83 -0.84 -19.00
N GLU A 110 6.49 0.19 -19.51
CA GLU A 110 6.40 1.53 -18.92
C GLU A 110 4.98 2.12 -18.96
N GLU A 111 4.22 1.83 -20.01
CA GLU A 111 2.82 2.26 -20.10
C GLU A 111 1.94 1.46 -19.13
N PHE A 112 2.17 0.15 -19.04
CA PHE A 112 1.51 -0.71 -18.05
C PHE A 112 1.75 -0.22 -16.62
N LYS A 113 3.02 0.10 -16.28
CA LYS A 113 3.42 0.62 -14.97
C LYS A 113 2.72 1.93 -14.63
N LYS A 114 2.65 2.88 -15.57
CA LYS A 114 1.92 4.15 -15.37
C LYS A 114 0.44 3.93 -15.09
N GLN A 115 -0.20 3.01 -15.81
CA GLN A 115 -1.61 2.72 -15.62
C GLN A 115 -1.89 2.02 -14.28
N MET A 116 -1.01 1.10 -13.88
CA MET A 116 -1.07 0.47 -12.57
C MET A 116 -0.94 1.51 -11.44
N HIS A 117 0.09 2.36 -11.49
CA HIS A 117 0.29 3.40 -10.48
C HIS A 117 -0.91 4.37 -10.44
N SER A 118 -1.43 4.77 -11.60
CA SER A 118 -2.61 5.64 -11.66
C SER A 118 -3.84 4.99 -11.00
N SER A 119 -4.05 3.71 -11.26
CA SER A 119 -5.15 2.95 -10.64
C SER A 119 -4.96 2.79 -9.12
N MET A 120 -3.72 2.57 -8.65
CA MET A 120 -3.41 2.54 -7.21
C MET A 120 -3.70 3.89 -6.55
N ILE A 121 -3.27 4.99 -7.17
CA ILE A 121 -3.54 6.36 -6.69
C ILE A 121 -5.05 6.62 -6.61
N ASN A 122 -5.80 6.26 -7.65
CA ASN A 122 -7.25 6.43 -7.64
C ASN A 122 -7.94 5.59 -6.56
N ALA A 123 -7.51 4.34 -6.37
CA ALA A 123 -8.02 3.51 -5.27
C ALA A 123 -7.75 4.15 -3.90
N LEU A 124 -6.58 4.76 -3.69
CA LEU A 124 -6.27 5.53 -2.49
C LEU A 124 -7.15 6.78 -2.34
N LEU A 125 -7.44 7.49 -3.43
CA LEU A 125 -8.35 8.64 -3.42
C LEU A 125 -9.77 8.22 -3.04
N LEU A 126 -10.25 7.08 -3.55
CA LEU A 126 -11.54 6.50 -3.17
C LEU A 126 -11.58 6.12 -1.68
N LEU A 127 -10.50 5.56 -1.14
CA LEU A 127 -10.37 5.27 0.28
C LEU A 127 -10.42 6.54 1.12
N LYS A 128 -9.66 7.57 0.73
CA LYS A 128 -9.62 8.86 1.42
C LYS A 128 -10.99 9.52 1.50
N ASN A 129 -11.78 9.39 0.44
CA ASN A 129 -13.13 9.95 0.35
C ASN A 129 -14.20 9.04 0.99
N SER A 130 -13.82 7.89 1.53
CA SER A 130 -14.71 7.02 2.29
C SER A 130 -14.67 7.34 3.77
N ASP A 131 -15.78 7.15 4.48
CA ASP A 131 -15.92 7.43 5.92
C ASP A 131 -15.07 6.51 6.83
N CYS A 132 -14.14 5.73 6.26
CA CYS A 132 -13.38 4.72 6.99
C CYS A 132 -12.07 5.24 7.60
N PHE A 133 -11.61 6.44 7.24
CA PHE A 133 -10.26 6.94 7.58
C PHE A 133 -10.26 8.38 8.10
N GLU A 134 -11.21 8.73 8.97
CA GLU A 134 -11.22 10.04 9.62
C GLU A 134 -9.93 10.28 10.42
N GLY A 135 -9.23 11.37 10.11
CA GLY A 135 -8.03 11.79 10.84
C GLY A 135 -6.71 11.17 10.41
N VAL A 136 -6.68 10.33 9.36
CA VAL A 136 -5.42 9.76 8.84
C VAL A 136 -4.80 10.69 7.80
N LEU A 137 -3.55 11.07 8.04
CA LEU A 137 -2.90 12.21 7.37
C LEU A 137 -2.31 11.90 6.00
N THR A 138 -2.01 10.63 5.67
CA THR A 138 -1.25 10.33 4.44
C THR A 138 -1.65 9.01 3.79
N PHE A 139 -1.96 9.10 2.48
CA PHE A 139 -1.97 7.96 1.55
C PHE A 139 -0.79 8.10 0.59
N CYS A 140 0.07 7.09 0.51
CA CYS A 140 1.22 7.05 -0.40
C CYS A 140 1.12 5.89 -1.38
N CYS A 141 1.50 6.15 -2.64
CA CYS A 141 1.86 5.12 -3.60
C CYS A 141 3.39 5.11 -3.73
N LEU A 142 4.02 3.97 -3.44
CA LEU A 142 5.48 3.78 -3.52
C LEU A 142 5.85 2.73 -4.56
#